data_AF-A0AAD9JUJ5-F1
#
_entry.id   AF-A0AAD9JUJ5-F1
#
_cell.length_a   1.000
_cell.length_b   1.000
_cell.length_c   1.000
_cell.angle_alpha   90.00
_cell.angle_beta   90.00
_cell.angle_gamma   90.00
#
_symmetry.space_group_name_H-M   'P 1'
#
loop_
_entity.id
_entity.type
_entity.pdbx_description
1 polymer ?
#
loop_
_entity_poly.entity_id
_entity_poly.type
_entity_poly.pdbx_seq_one_letter_code
_entity_poly.pdbx_strand_id
1 'polypeptide(L)'
;MGCSSSLATQQPGTGFVKVFRRGQQQQLLLQHQQDNKLQQQQQENEESPGTTVLDSQQRQIVQDTWVQLQPQRANIGKQVFLRIFEVEPRVKTAFKLGSTWGDSLINNTTFQKHATRFVDTIGYVVDNVDHLQTEGDPYVLAIGADHRDRDGFSVRYFDVFVKSLMFVWQQELKEDFTPETRDAWETLFEYMAQKTKAGYDIAMKGKDRERQT
;
A
#
# COMPACT_ATOMS: atom_id res chain seq x y z
N MET A 1 -42.64 -15.44 76.57
CA MET A 1 -41.64 -16.01 75.65
C MET A 1 -42.38 -17.12 74.91
N GLY A 2 -43.05 -16.88 73.78
CA GLY A 2 -42.53 -16.68 72.40
C GLY A 2 -42.74 -18.00 71.64
N CYS A 3 -43.27 -18.12 70.42
CA CYS A 3 -43.81 -17.21 69.42
C CYS A 3 -44.77 -18.01 68.51
N SER A 4 -45.80 -17.35 67.97
CA SER A 4 -46.59 -17.79 66.80
C SER A 4 -45.75 -17.94 65.54
N SER A 5 -46.24 -18.71 64.56
CA SER A 5 -46.43 -18.34 63.12
C SER A 5 -46.65 -19.61 62.27
N SER A 6 -47.84 -19.82 61.70
CA SER A 6 -48.29 -19.37 60.36
C SER A 6 -47.77 -20.24 59.21
N LEU A 7 -48.67 -21.05 58.62
CA LEU A 7 -48.44 -21.77 57.36
C LEU A 7 -48.46 -20.78 56.19
N ALA A 8 -47.40 -20.77 55.38
CA ALA A 8 -47.37 -20.10 54.09
C ALA A 8 -47.20 -21.14 52.96
N THR A 9 -48.17 -21.17 52.06
CA THR A 9 -48.22 -21.93 50.81
C THR A 9 -47.07 -21.56 49.88
N GLN A 10 -46.28 -22.54 49.44
CA GLN A 10 -45.26 -22.37 48.39
C GLN A 10 -45.92 -22.37 46.99
N GLN A 11 -45.58 -21.38 46.16
CA GLN A 11 -45.77 -21.41 44.71
C GLN A 11 -44.46 -21.79 43.99
N PRO A 12 -44.51 -22.44 42.81
CA PRO A 12 -43.31 -22.86 42.09
C PRO A 12 -42.64 -21.74 41.30
N GLY A 13 -41.32 -21.89 41.16
CA GLY A 13 -40.34 -20.86 40.82
C GLY A 13 -40.31 -20.33 39.38
N THR A 14 -39.87 -19.07 39.27
CA THR A 14 -39.64 -18.28 38.05
C THR A 14 -38.19 -18.37 37.51
N GLY A 15 -37.40 -19.34 37.95
CA GLY A 15 -35.96 -19.44 37.63
C GLY A 15 -35.60 -20.05 36.27
N PHE A 16 -36.42 -20.96 35.73
CA PHE A 16 -36.05 -21.75 34.54
C PHE A 16 -36.15 -20.97 33.21
N VAL A 17 -37.09 -20.03 33.09
CA VAL A 17 -37.34 -19.31 31.81
C VAL A 17 -36.24 -18.31 31.47
N LYS A 18 -35.55 -17.73 32.47
CA LYS A 18 -34.49 -16.74 32.26
C LYS A 18 -33.16 -17.34 31.78
N VAL A 19 -32.81 -18.54 32.26
CA VAL A 19 -31.57 -19.23 31.86
C VAL A 19 -31.67 -19.75 30.42
N PHE A 20 -32.84 -20.25 30.02
CA PHE A 20 -33.08 -20.75 28.67
C PHE A 20 -33.00 -19.65 27.59
N ARG A 21 -33.54 -18.45 27.87
CA ARG A 21 -33.44 -17.29 26.97
C ARG A 21 -32.01 -16.76 26.82
N ARG A 22 -31.20 -16.81 27.90
CA ARG A 22 -29.77 -16.40 27.84
C ARG A 22 -28.93 -17.37 27.00
N GLY A 23 -29.15 -18.67 27.14
CA GLY A 23 -28.48 -19.68 26.31
C GLY A 23 -28.79 -19.51 24.82
N GLN A 24 -30.06 -19.28 24.47
CA GLN A 24 -30.47 -19.04 23.08
C GLN A 24 -29.90 -17.74 22.51
N GLN A 25 -29.86 -16.64 23.29
CA GLN A 25 -29.25 -15.39 22.82
C GLN A 25 -27.74 -15.52 22.59
N GLN A 26 -27.04 -16.25 23.46
CA GLN A 26 -25.60 -16.46 23.32
C GLN A 26 -25.27 -17.35 22.12
N GLN A 27 -26.12 -18.35 21.84
CA GLN A 27 -26.00 -19.19 20.65
C GLN A 27 -26.31 -18.43 19.35
N LEU A 28 -27.31 -17.55 19.35
CA LEU A 28 -27.60 -16.67 18.21
C LEU A 28 -26.46 -15.68 17.92
N LEU A 29 -25.82 -15.13 18.95
CA LEU A 29 -24.65 -14.26 18.81
C LEU A 29 -23.46 -14.99 18.20
N LEU A 30 -23.19 -16.22 18.65
CA LEU A 30 -22.11 -17.05 18.11
C LEU A 30 -22.39 -17.43 16.65
N GLN A 31 -23.64 -17.79 16.33
CA GLN A 31 -24.06 -18.07 14.96
C GLN A 31 -23.86 -16.83 14.07
N HIS A 32 -24.30 -15.65 14.53
CA HIS A 32 -24.13 -14.42 13.77
C HIS A 32 -22.67 -14.05 13.56
N GLN A 33 -21.80 -14.30 14.56
CA GLN A 33 -20.35 -14.11 14.41
C GLN A 33 -19.73 -15.09 13.42
N GLN A 34 -20.20 -16.34 13.40
CA GLN A 34 -19.75 -17.34 12.44
C GLN A 34 -20.23 -17.02 11.03
N ASP A 35 -21.49 -16.61 10.87
CA ASP A 35 -22.07 -16.20 9.60
C ASP A 35 -21.35 -14.96 9.04
N ASN A 36 -20.99 -14.00 9.90
CA ASN A 36 -20.25 -12.80 9.49
C ASN A 36 -18.80 -13.13 9.09
N LYS A 37 -18.15 -14.09 9.77
CA LYS A 37 -16.84 -14.61 9.35
C LYS A 37 -16.90 -15.38 8.04
N LEU A 38 -17.95 -16.18 7.84
CA LEU A 38 -18.18 -16.91 6.59
C LEU A 38 -18.47 -15.95 5.44
N GLN A 39 -19.23 -14.86 5.68
CA GLN A 39 -19.48 -13.83 4.68
C GLN A 39 -18.22 -13.04 4.34
N GLN A 40 -17.37 -12.69 5.30
CA GLN A 40 -16.07 -12.07 5.03
C GLN A 40 -15.16 -13.00 4.22
N GLN A 41 -15.06 -14.28 4.58
CA GLN A 41 -14.28 -15.26 3.82
C GLN A 41 -14.86 -15.53 2.42
N GLN A 42 -16.17 -15.43 2.23
CA GLN A 42 -16.81 -15.56 0.92
C GLN A 42 -16.59 -14.29 0.08
N GLN A 43 -16.62 -13.10 0.68
CA GLN A 43 -16.29 -11.85 -0.01
C GLN A 43 -14.82 -11.79 -0.44
N GLU A 44 -13.89 -12.32 0.37
CA GLU A 44 -12.47 -12.48 -0.01
C GLU A 44 -12.27 -13.51 -1.15
N ASN A 45 -13.16 -14.49 -1.29
CA ASN A 45 -13.10 -15.52 -2.33
C ASN A 45 -13.92 -15.19 -3.60
N GLU A 46 -14.79 -14.17 -3.57
CA GLU A 46 -15.58 -13.71 -4.71
C GLU A 46 -14.98 -12.49 -5.44
N GLU A 47 -13.76 -12.07 -5.11
CA GLU A 47 -12.94 -11.36 -6.08
C GLU A 47 -12.65 -12.31 -7.26
N SER A 48 -13.23 -11.98 -8.41
CA SER A 48 -13.08 -12.67 -9.69
C SER A 48 -11.67 -13.28 -9.89
N PRO A 49 -11.53 -14.54 -10.37
CA PRO A 49 -10.23 -15.21 -10.61
C PRO A 49 -9.45 -14.63 -11.81
N GLY A 50 -9.67 -13.36 -12.14
CA GLY A 50 -8.87 -12.60 -13.07
C GLY A 50 -8.72 -11.17 -12.55
N THR A 51 -7.48 -10.69 -12.52
CA THR A 51 -7.03 -9.29 -12.38
C THR A 51 -6.49 -8.84 -11.01
N THR A 52 -5.97 -9.72 -10.15
CA THR A 52 -5.08 -9.27 -9.06
C THR A 52 -3.69 -8.95 -9.63
N VAL A 53 -3.09 -7.82 -9.23
CA VAL A 53 -1.78 -7.36 -9.77
C VAL A 53 -0.65 -8.28 -9.32
N LEU A 54 -0.67 -8.68 -8.05
CA LEU A 54 0.25 -9.63 -7.43
C LEU A 54 -0.56 -10.83 -6.90
N ASP A 55 0.00 -12.03 -6.98
CA ASP A 55 -0.56 -13.19 -6.27
C ASP A 55 -0.28 -13.14 -4.76
N SER A 56 -0.89 -14.06 -3.99
CA SER A 56 -0.76 -14.07 -2.52
C SER A 56 0.67 -14.29 -2.04
N GLN A 57 1.47 -15.08 -2.76
CA GLN A 57 2.86 -15.33 -2.43
C GLN A 57 3.71 -14.08 -2.68
N GLN A 58 3.54 -13.43 -3.83
CA GLN A 58 4.23 -12.19 -4.18
C GLN A 58 3.90 -11.07 -3.19
N ARG A 59 2.63 -10.92 -2.76
CA ARG A 59 2.24 -9.92 -1.74
C ARG A 59 2.95 -10.15 -0.42
N GLN A 60 2.98 -11.40 0.06
CA GLN A 60 3.68 -11.76 1.29
C GLN A 60 5.18 -11.45 1.20
N ILE A 61 5.83 -11.83 0.08
CA ILE A 61 7.24 -11.55 -0.16
C ILE A 61 7.53 -10.04 -0.13
N VAL A 62 6.71 -9.23 -0.80
CA VAL A 62 6.85 -7.76 -0.79
C VAL A 62 6.74 -7.22 0.63
N GLN A 63 5.72 -7.63 1.39
CA GLN A 63 5.51 -7.17 2.77
C GLN A 63 6.69 -7.55 3.68
N ASP A 64 7.14 -8.81 3.62
CA ASP A 64 8.21 -9.31 4.48
C ASP A 64 9.55 -8.64 4.18
N THR A 65 9.90 -8.52 2.90
CA THR A 65 11.15 -7.88 2.48
C THR A 65 11.11 -6.37 2.65
N TRP A 66 9.93 -5.74 2.57
CA TRP A 66 9.78 -4.32 2.88
C TRP A 66 10.10 -4.00 4.33
N VAL A 67 9.72 -4.85 5.28
CA VAL A 67 10.07 -4.68 6.71
C VAL A 67 11.58 -4.61 6.91
N GLN A 68 12.35 -5.42 6.16
CA GLN A 68 13.81 -5.42 6.22
C GLN A 68 14.43 -4.10 5.72
N LEU A 69 13.76 -3.43 4.78
CA LEU A 69 14.22 -2.17 4.17
C LEU A 69 13.88 -0.93 5.02
N GLN A 70 12.89 -1.01 5.92
CA GLN A 70 12.45 0.13 6.73
C GLN A 70 13.56 0.87 7.50
N PRO A 71 14.54 0.20 8.14
CA PRO A 71 15.62 0.89 8.85
C PRO A 71 16.43 1.83 7.95
N GLN A 72 16.45 1.58 6.64
CA GLN A 72 17.23 2.32 5.66
C GLN A 72 16.39 3.23 4.77
N ARG A 73 15.08 3.38 5.03
CA ARG A 73 14.12 4.12 4.17
C ARG A 73 14.61 5.51 3.75
N ALA A 74 15.24 6.24 4.67
CA ALA A 74 15.72 7.60 4.40
C ALA A 74 16.89 7.64 3.40
N ASN A 75 17.63 6.53 3.29
CA ASN A 75 18.77 6.39 2.40
C ASN A 75 18.38 5.74 1.06
N ILE A 76 17.50 4.74 1.08
CA ILE A 76 17.05 4.01 -0.12
C ILE A 76 16.56 4.97 -1.20
N GLY A 77 15.71 5.94 -0.84
CA GLY A 77 15.21 6.93 -1.80
C GLY A 77 16.32 7.74 -2.47
N LYS A 78 17.35 8.12 -1.70
CA LYS A 78 18.51 8.86 -2.23
C LYS A 78 19.29 7.97 -3.19
N GLN A 79 19.55 6.72 -2.83
CA GLN A 79 20.26 5.77 -3.67
C GLN A 79 19.53 5.54 -5.01
N VAL A 80 18.20 5.41 -4.98
CA VAL A 80 17.40 5.25 -6.20
C VAL A 80 17.56 6.46 -7.11
N PHE A 81 17.46 7.68 -6.59
CA PHE A 81 17.64 8.86 -7.44
C PHE A 81 19.08 9.08 -7.91
N LEU A 82 20.08 8.76 -7.10
CA LEU A 82 21.48 8.77 -7.54
C LEU A 82 21.65 7.83 -8.73
N ARG A 83 21.10 6.61 -8.63
CA ARG A 83 21.11 5.65 -9.72
C ARG A 83 20.38 6.16 -10.96
N ILE A 84 19.21 6.77 -10.80
CA ILE A 84 18.47 7.39 -11.91
C ILE A 84 19.31 8.48 -12.58
N PHE A 85 20.01 9.33 -11.81
CA PHE A 85 20.84 10.40 -12.38
C PHE A 85 22.09 9.89 -13.08
N GLU A 86 22.62 8.73 -12.70
CA GLU A 86 23.70 8.05 -13.44
C GLU A 86 23.19 7.50 -14.78
N VAL A 87 22.00 6.90 -14.79
CA VAL A 87 21.41 6.25 -15.98
C VAL A 87 20.81 7.28 -16.95
N GLU A 88 20.13 8.30 -16.44
CA GLU A 88 19.53 9.39 -17.21
C GLU A 88 19.82 10.75 -16.54
N PRO A 89 20.99 11.36 -16.83
CA PRO A 89 21.38 12.63 -16.23
C PRO A 89 20.40 13.78 -16.49
N ARG A 90 19.58 13.71 -17.54
CA ARG A 90 18.58 14.74 -17.85
C ARG A 90 17.49 14.82 -16.79
N VAL A 91 17.23 13.77 -16.00
CA VAL A 91 16.25 13.86 -14.90
C VAL A 91 16.61 15.00 -13.93
N LYS A 92 17.89 15.33 -13.75
CA LYS A 92 18.35 16.44 -12.89
C LYS A 92 17.80 17.82 -13.32
N THR A 93 17.34 18.00 -14.56
CA THR A 93 16.70 19.26 -14.97
C THR A 93 15.39 19.50 -14.23
N ALA A 94 14.60 18.46 -13.99
CA ALA A 94 13.35 18.54 -13.24
C ALA A 94 13.56 18.96 -11.77
N PHE A 95 14.75 18.70 -11.23
CA PHE A 95 15.16 19.09 -9.88
C PHE A 95 15.93 20.42 -9.84
N LYS A 96 16.21 21.03 -10.99
CA LYS A 96 17.10 22.20 -11.12
C LYS A 96 18.50 21.93 -10.54
N LEU A 97 18.97 20.70 -10.66
CA LEU A 97 20.24 20.24 -10.07
C LEU A 97 21.42 20.24 -11.05
N GLY A 98 21.20 20.48 -12.35
CA GLY A 98 22.28 20.65 -13.34
C GLY A 98 23.43 19.64 -13.20
N SER A 99 24.66 20.14 -13.08
CA SER A 99 25.87 19.32 -12.87
C SER A 99 26.19 19.00 -11.41
N THR A 100 25.28 19.27 -10.47
CA THR A 100 25.47 19.04 -9.02
C THR A 100 25.59 17.54 -8.72
N TRP A 101 26.57 17.18 -7.90
CA TRP A 101 26.87 15.82 -7.43
C TRP A 101 27.49 15.85 -6.02
N GLY A 102 27.76 14.68 -5.45
CA GLY A 102 28.42 14.53 -4.14
C GLY A 102 27.63 15.19 -3.00
N ASP A 103 28.34 15.73 -2.01
CA ASP A 103 27.72 16.29 -0.80
C ASP A 103 26.72 17.41 -1.11
N SER A 104 26.99 18.24 -2.13
CA SER A 104 26.06 19.30 -2.54
C SER A 104 24.71 18.76 -3.01
N LEU A 105 24.70 17.58 -3.63
CA LEU A 105 23.47 16.88 -4.03
C LEU A 105 22.79 16.23 -2.82
N ILE A 106 23.54 15.45 -2.04
CA ILE A 106 23.00 14.67 -0.92
C ILE A 106 22.39 15.57 0.16
N ASN A 107 22.96 16.77 0.35
CA ASN A 107 22.49 17.76 1.33
C ASN A 107 21.47 18.75 0.74
N ASN A 108 21.10 18.64 -0.53
CA ASN A 108 20.09 19.51 -1.12
C ASN A 108 18.70 19.18 -0.55
N THR A 109 18.07 20.16 0.11
CA THR A 109 16.78 19.97 0.80
C THR A 109 15.65 19.52 -0.14
N THR A 110 15.61 20.04 -1.38
CA THR A 110 14.58 19.66 -2.36
C THR A 110 14.75 18.20 -2.78
N PHE A 111 15.99 17.80 -3.06
CA PHE A 111 16.34 16.42 -3.35
C PHE A 111 15.96 15.48 -2.21
N GLN A 112 16.36 15.79 -0.97
CA GLN A 112 16.06 14.97 0.20
C GLN A 112 14.55 14.80 0.40
N LYS A 113 13.78 15.90 0.34
CA LYS A 113 12.32 15.85 0.50
C LYS A 113 11.66 14.98 -0.57
N HIS A 114 12.13 15.07 -1.81
CA HIS A 114 11.56 14.27 -2.90
C HIS A 114 11.95 12.80 -2.77
N ALA A 115 13.21 12.50 -2.41
CA ALA A 115 13.67 11.15 -2.10
C ALA A 115 12.87 10.50 -0.96
N THR A 116 12.55 11.25 0.10
CA THR A 116 11.69 10.77 1.19
C THR A 116 10.26 10.48 0.70
N ARG A 117 9.64 11.44 0.02
CA ARG A 117 8.26 11.26 -0.51
C ARG A 117 8.15 10.07 -1.45
N PHE A 118 9.17 9.84 -2.26
CA PHE A 118 9.22 8.70 -3.16
C PHE A 118 9.18 7.36 -2.41
N VAL A 119 9.96 7.22 -1.33
CA VAL A 119 9.95 6.01 -0.50
C VAL A 119 8.64 5.90 0.28
N ASP A 120 8.07 7.01 0.73
CA ASP A 120 6.75 7.03 1.38
C ASP A 120 5.65 6.57 0.42
N THR A 121 5.72 6.92 -0.88
CA THR A 121 4.81 6.42 -1.92
C THR A 121 4.93 4.91 -2.09
N ILE A 122 6.15 4.35 -2.09
CA ILE A 122 6.33 2.89 -2.12
C ILE A 122 5.73 2.26 -0.87
N GLY A 123 6.00 2.82 0.31
CA GLY A 123 5.44 2.35 1.57
C GLY A 123 3.91 2.32 1.57
N TYR A 124 3.28 3.41 1.12
CA TYR A 124 1.82 3.48 1.00
C TYR A 124 1.26 2.39 0.07
N VAL A 125 1.92 2.12 -1.06
CA VAL A 125 1.50 1.07 -1.99
C VAL A 125 1.67 -0.32 -1.37
N VAL A 126 2.76 -0.57 -0.63
CA VAL A 126 2.99 -1.83 0.09
C VAL A 126 1.96 -2.03 1.21
N ASP A 127 1.65 -0.98 1.97
CA ASP A 127 0.64 -1.01 3.04
C ASP A 127 -0.76 -1.34 2.51
N ASN A 128 -1.01 -1.08 1.22
CA ASN A 128 -2.29 -1.34 0.55
C ASN A 128 -2.17 -2.38 -0.57
N VAL A 129 -1.19 -3.29 -0.49
CA VAL A 129 -0.92 -4.27 -1.57
C VAL A 129 -2.07 -5.26 -1.80
N ASP A 130 -2.92 -5.49 -0.79
CA ASP A 130 -4.15 -6.29 -0.91
C ASP A 130 -5.32 -5.50 -1.52
N HIS A 131 -5.20 -4.17 -1.61
CA HIS A 131 -6.25 -3.25 -2.06
C HIS A 131 -5.75 -2.30 -3.15
N LEU A 132 -4.85 -2.79 -4.01
CA LEU A 132 -4.20 -1.94 -5.03
C LEU A 132 -5.20 -1.25 -5.95
N GLN A 133 -6.28 -1.90 -6.36
CA GLN A 133 -7.26 -1.30 -7.27
C GLN A 133 -8.10 -0.19 -6.60
N THR A 134 -8.42 -0.32 -5.31
CA THR A 134 -9.29 0.62 -4.61
C THR A 134 -8.50 1.75 -3.95
N GLU A 135 -7.30 1.47 -3.42
CA GLU A 135 -6.47 2.43 -2.67
C GLU A 135 -5.21 2.83 -3.46
N GLY A 136 -4.49 1.86 -4.03
CA GLY A 136 -3.23 2.09 -4.73
C GLY A 136 -3.38 2.86 -6.04
N ASP A 137 -4.32 2.46 -6.89
CA ASP A 137 -4.61 3.04 -8.20
C ASP A 137 -4.89 4.53 -8.12
N PRO A 138 -5.89 5.02 -7.34
CA PRO A 138 -6.17 6.45 -7.27
C PRO A 138 -4.99 7.24 -6.72
N TYR A 139 -4.24 6.68 -5.77
CA TYR A 139 -3.07 7.32 -5.20
C TYR A 139 -1.93 7.49 -6.21
N VAL A 140 -1.54 6.42 -6.91
CA VAL A 140 -0.43 6.44 -7.88
C VAL A 140 -0.81 7.24 -9.14
N LEU A 141 -2.08 7.20 -9.55
CA LEU A 141 -2.60 8.06 -10.62
C LEU A 141 -2.47 9.55 -10.26
N ALA A 142 -2.80 9.93 -9.02
CA ALA A 142 -2.66 11.31 -8.54
C ALA A 142 -1.19 11.76 -8.54
N ILE A 143 -0.27 10.89 -8.11
CA ILE A 143 1.18 11.16 -8.21
C ILE A 143 1.57 11.43 -9.66
N GLY A 144 1.10 10.61 -10.62
CA GLY A 144 1.35 10.84 -12.05
C GLY A 144 0.83 12.19 -12.55
N ALA A 145 -0.40 12.54 -12.17
CA ALA A 145 -1.00 13.83 -12.52
C ALA A 145 -0.19 15.02 -11.98
N ASP A 146 0.30 14.94 -10.74
CA ASP A 146 1.13 15.98 -10.11
C ASP A 146 2.47 16.22 -10.84
N HIS A 147 2.96 15.25 -11.61
CA HIS A 147 4.17 15.39 -12.40
C HIS A 147 3.96 16.16 -13.71
N ARG A 148 2.71 16.38 -14.16
CA ARG A 148 2.41 17.10 -15.41
C ARG A 148 2.90 18.54 -15.43
N ASP A 149 2.89 19.18 -14.27
CA ASP A 149 3.20 20.62 -14.12
C ASP A 149 4.66 20.84 -13.66
N ARG A 150 5.47 19.77 -13.65
CA ARG A 150 6.90 19.84 -13.31
C ARG A 150 7.71 20.21 -14.54
N ASP A 151 8.20 21.45 -14.55
CA ASP A 151 9.08 21.93 -15.60
C ASP A 151 10.33 21.05 -15.73
N GLY A 152 10.73 20.76 -16.97
CA GLY A 152 11.84 19.85 -17.28
C GLY A 152 11.59 18.36 -16.99
N PHE A 153 10.38 17.96 -16.61
CA PHE A 153 10.00 16.55 -16.45
C PHE A 153 9.52 15.94 -17.78
N SER A 154 9.90 14.68 -18.04
CA SER A 154 9.42 13.89 -19.17
C SER A 154 8.83 12.59 -18.66
N VAL A 155 7.64 12.20 -19.16
CA VAL A 155 7.00 10.92 -18.83
C VAL A 155 7.89 9.71 -19.15
N ARG A 156 8.81 9.85 -20.13
CA ARG A 156 9.80 8.82 -20.47
C ARG A 156 10.79 8.53 -19.35
N TYR A 157 10.96 9.45 -18.40
CA TYR A 157 11.83 9.20 -17.25
C TYR A 157 11.33 8.04 -16.40
N PHE A 158 10.02 7.75 -16.37
CA PHE A 158 9.52 6.57 -15.68
C PHE A 158 10.03 5.24 -16.27
N ASP A 159 10.52 5.22 -17.52
CA ASP A 159 11.10 4.01 -18.14
C ASP A 159 12.41 3.57 -17.47
N VAL A 160 13.16 4.50 -16.87
CA VAL A 160 14.42 4.19 -16.16
C VAL A 160 14.22 3.92 -14.67
N PHE A 161 13.02 4.16 -14.14
CA PHE A 161 12.74 4.04 -12.71
C PHE A 161 12.77 2.58 -12.25
N VAL A 162 12.04 1.70 -12.93
CA VAL A 162 11.98 0.27 -12.55
C VAL A 162 13.38 -0.35 -12.52
N LYS A 163 14.19 -0.10 -13.56
CA LYS A 163 15.58 -0.59 -13.61
C LYS A 163 16.45 -0.06 -12.45
N SER A 164 16.27 1.20 -12.07
CA SER A 164 17.03 1.82 -10.98
C SER A 164 16.57 1.33 -9.61
N LEU A 165 15.26 1.14 -9.43
CA LEU A 165 14.67 0.52 -8.24
C LEU A 165 15.19 -0.90 -8.05
N MET A 166 15.10 -1.75 -9.08
CA MET A 166 15.57 -3.13 -9.03
C MET A 166 17.06 -3.23 -8.73
N PHE A 167 17.88 -2.31 -9.26
CA PHE A 167 19.30 -2.22 -8.92
C PHE A 167 19.51 -1.96 -7.43
N VAL A 168 18.81 -0.98 -6.85
CA VAL A 168 18.94 -0.65 -5.42
C VAL A 168 18.40 -1.77 -4.54
N TRP A 169 17.25 -2.36 -4.88
CA TRP A 169 16.69 -3.48 -4.13
C TRP A 169 17.65 -4.68 -4.06
N GLN A 170 18.34 -4.98 -5.17
CA GLN A 170 19.36 -6.01 -5.17
C GLN A 170 20.51 -5.71 -4.20
N GLN A 171 20.95 -4.46 -4.11
CA GLN A 171 22.04 -4.07 -3.19
C GLN A 171 21.61 -4.11 -1.73
N GLU A 172 20.36 -3.75 -1.45
CA GLU A 172 19.85 -3.61 -0.09
C GLU A 172 19.40 -4.97 0.49
N LEU A 173 18.71 -5.80 -0.30
CA LEU A 173 18.24 -7.12 0.12
C LEU A 173 19.31 -8.22 0.03
N LYS A 174 20.35 -8.04 -0.81
CA LYS A 174 21.50 -8.96 -0.91
C LYS A 174 21.07 -10.41 -1.13
N GLU A 175 21.31 -11.29 -0.16
CA GLU A 175 20.99 -12.72 -0.23
C GLU A 175 19.48 -12.97 -0.24
N ASP A 176 18.69 -12.06 0.35
CA ASP A 176 17.22 -12.12 0.36
C ASP A 176 16.60 -11.66 -0.97
N PHE A 177 17.41 -11.15 -1.90
CA PHE A 177 17.00 -10.83 -3.27
C PHE A 177 16.99 -12.07 -4.17
N THR A 178 16.18 -13.06 -3.78
CA THR A 178 15.98 -14.30 -4.55
C THR A 178 15.25 -14.03 -5.86
N PRO A 179 15.20 -14.99 -6.80
CA PRO A 179 14.39 -14.85 -8.02
C PRO A 179 12.92 -14.53 -7.75
N GLU A 180 12.34 -15.10 -6.70
CA GLU A 180 10.95 -14.86 -6.28
C GLU A 180 10.77 -13.45 -5.70
N THR A 181 11.72 -12.99 -4.87
CA THR A 181 11.76 -11.61 -4.38
C THR A 181 11.87 -10.62 -5.52
N ARG A 182 12.74 -10.90 -6.48
CA ARG A 182 12.91 -10.07 -7.67
C ARG A 182 11.60 -9.97 -8.44
N ASP A 183 10.97 -11.09 -8.76
CA ASP A 183 9.74 -11.16 -9.56
C ASP A 183 8.58 -10.40 -8.88
N ALA A 184 8.41 -10.57 -7.57
CA ALA A 184 7.38 -9.89 -6.80
C ALA A 184 7.55 -8.35 -6.80
N TRP A 185 8.78 -7.86 -6.58
CA TRP A 185 9.07 -6.43 -6.62
C TRP A 185 9.03 -5.85 -8.03
N GLU A 186 9.49 -6.59 -9.05
CA GLU A 186 9.41 -6.18 -10.45
C GLU A 186 7.96 -5.96 -10.85
N THR A 187 7.08 -6.91 -10.53
CA THR A 187 5.63 -6.82 -10.77
C THR A 187 5.03 -5.58 -10.12
N LEU A 188 5.33 -5.32 -8.84
CA LEU A 188 4.80 -4.16 -8.14
C LEU A 188 5.32 -2.83 -8.73
N PHE A 189 6.61 -2.75 -9.04
CA PHE A 189 7.19 -1.53 -9.61
C PHE A 189 6.72 -1.26 -11.03
N GLU A 190 6.53 -2.28 -11.84
CA GLU A 190 5.92 -2.15 -13.17
C GLU A 190 4.49 -1.63 -13.06
N TYR A 191 3.69 -2.19 -12.14
CA TYR A 191 2.36 -1.67 -11.83
C TYR A 191 2.40 -0.18 -11.47
N MET A 192 3.25 0.21 -10.51
CA MET A 192 3.37 1.60 -10.09
C MET A 192 3.79 2.52 -11.25
N ALA A 193 4.76 2.10 -12.05
CA ALA A 193 5.23 2.88 -13.20
C ALA A 193 4.14 3.05 -14.27
N GLN A 194 3.40 1.98 -14.57
CA GLN A 194 2.28 2.02 -15.52
C GLN A 194 1.18 2.98 -15.06
N LYS A 195 0.76 2.89 -13.79
CA LYS A 195 -0.28 3.76 -13.22
C LYS A 195 0.18 5.21 -13.13
N THR A 196 1.43 5.46 -12.76
CA THR A 196 1.98 6.82 -12.72
C THR A 196 2.00 7.45 -14.12
N LYS A 197 2.43 6.70 -15.14
CA LYS A 197 2.37 7.16 -16.54
C LYS A 197 0.94 7.45 -16.99
N ALA A 198 0.00 6.56 -16.67
CA ALA A 198 -1.41 6.75 -17.01
C ALA A 198 -1.98 8.02 -16.36
N GLY A 199 -1.68 8.27 -15.09
CA GLY A 199 -2.11 9.48 -14.38
C GLY A 199 -1.57 10.76 -15.03
N TYR A 200 -0.30 10.74 -15.43
CA TYR A 200 0.32 11.84 -16.19
C TYR A 200 -0.41 12.09 -17.52
N ASP A 201 -0.63 11.05 -18.31
CA ASP A 201 -1.23 11.15 -19.65
C ASP A 201 -2.69 11.63 -19.59
N ILE A 202 -3.47 11.14 -18.63
CA ILE A 202 -4.85 11.60 -18.37
C ILE A 202 -4.83 13.11 -18.09
N ALA A 203 -3.93 13.54 -17.21
CA ALA A 203 -3.87 14.93 -16.77
C ALA A 203 -3.38 15.88 -17.88
N MET A 204 -2.48 15.41 -18.76
CA MET A 204 -2.06 16.15 -19.96
C MET A 204 -3.19 16.30 -20.98
N LYS A 205 -3.94 15.24 -21.26
CA LYS A 205 -5.11 15.30 -22.17
C LYS A 205 -6.19 16.26 -21.66
N GLY A 206 -6.40 16.34 -20.35
CA GLY A 206 -7.32 17.32 -19.74
C GLY A 206 -6.89 18.76 -20.03
N LYS A 207 -5.60 19.07 -19.84
CA LYS A 207 -5.01 20.40 -20.06
C LYS A 207 -5.12 20.87 -21.52
N ASP A 208 -4.94 19.96 -22.48
CA ASP A 208 -5.07 20.29 -23.90
C ASP A 208 -6.50 20.65 -24.28
N ARG A 209 -7.51 20.05 -23.63
CA ARG A 209 -8.92 20.39 -23.82
C ARG A 209 -9.27 21.76 -23.25
N GLU A 210 -8.79 22.08 -22.04
CA GLU A 210 -9.02 23.40 -21.40
C GLU A 210 -8.40 24.56 -22.18
N ARG A 211 -7.28 24.33 -22.90
CA ARG A 211 -6.65 25.35 -23.75
C ARG A 211 -7.38 25.62 -25.05
N GLN A 212 -8.30 24.75 -25.45
CA GLN A 212 -9.05 24.84 -26.71
C GLN A 212 -10.46 25.44 -26.53
N THR A 213 -10.89 25.65 -25.28
CA THR A 213 -12.18 26.27 -24.90
C THR A 213 -11.99 27.72 -24.50
#